data_AF-A0A7S3I6S4-F1
#
_entry.id   AF-A0A7S3I6S4-F1
#
_cell.length_a   1.000
_cell.length_b   1.000
_cell.length_c   1.000
_cell.angle_alpha   90.00
_cell.angle_beta   90.00
_cell.angle_gamma   90.00
#
_symmetry.space_group_name_H-M   'P 1'
#
loop_
_entity.id
_entity.type
_entity.pdbx_description
1 polymer ?
#
loop_
_entity_poly.entity_id
_entity_poly.type
_entity_poly.pdbx_seq_one_letter_code
_entity_poly.pdbx_strand_id
1 'polypeptide(L)'
;FDEFNRIKIEVLSVVSTQVKVCLDAVKRLKANPANNMFIFDDDSIQIKVTCGFFITMNPGYAGRTELPENLKALFRSCAMVVPEIVLICENMLMAEGFEEAQ
;
A
#
# COMPACT_ATOMS: atom_id res chain seq x y z
N PHE A 1 3.16 1.59 3.76
CA PHE A 1 4.61 1.43 3.92
C PHE A 1 5.30 2.12 2.78
N ASP A 2 6.15 3.08 3.09
CA ASP A 2 6.97 3.74 2.09
C ASP A 2 8.19 2.87 1.75
N GLU A 3 8.71 2.99 0.52
CA GLU A 3 9.97 2.36 0.13
C GLU A 3 10.05 0.84 0.34
N PHE A 4 8.92 0.15 0.15
CA PHE A 4 8.72 -1.24 0.56
C PHE A 4 9.72 -2.24 -0.07
N ASN A 5 10.22 -1.90 -1.25
CA ASN A 5 11.23 -2.65 -1.99
C ASN A 5 12.67 -2.55 -1.43
N ARG A 6 12.87 -1.94 -0.24
CA ARG A 6 14.12 -2.04 0.55
C ARG A 6 14.16 -3.24 1.49
N ILE A 7 13.02 -3.87 1.74
CA ILE A 7 12.94 -5.02 2.64
C ILE A 7 13.60 -6.24 1.99
N LYS A 8 14.35 -7.01 2.78
CA LYS A 8 14.97 -8.27 2.31
C LYS A 8 13.92 -9.22 1.76
N ILE A 9 14.25 -9.90 0.66
CA ILE A 9 13.31 -10.77 -0.06
C ILE A 9 12.75 -11.92 0.81
N GLU A 10 13.56 -12.43 1.75
CA GLU A 10 13.16 -13.46 2.72
C GLU A 10 12.00 -12.98 3.61
N VAL A 11 12.06 -11.73 4.06
CA VAL A 11 11.02 -11.10 4.88
C VAL A 11 9.78 -10.83 4.04
N LEU A 12 9.94 -10.37 2.79
CA LEU A 12 8.82 -10.13 1.87
C LEU A 12 7.99 -11.40 1.60
N SER A 13 8.63 -12.58 1.60
CA SER A 13 7.93 -13.86 1.43
C SER A 13 6.98 -14.16 2.59
N VAL A 14 7.44 -13.95 3.84
CA VAL A 14 6.61 -14.09 5.04
C VAL A 14 5.48 -13.07 5.04
N VAL A 15 5.79 -11.81 4.73
CA VAL A 15 4.80 -10.73 4.66
C VAL A 15 3.72 -11.02 3.61
N SER A 16 4.07 -11.62 2.47
CA SER A 16 3.10 -12.03 1.45
C SER A 16 2.03 -12.98 2.02
N THR A 17 2.46 -13.96 2.82
CA THR A 17 1.54 -14.89 3.49
C THR A 17 0.64 -14.16 4.48
N GLN A 18 1.22 -13.29 5.33
CA GLN A 18 0.48 -12.51 6.32
C GLN A 18 -0.55 -11.57 5.68
N VAL A 19 -0.17 -10.83 4.64
CA VAL A 19 -1.08 -9.94 3.89
C VAL A 19 -2.21 -10.76 3.27
N LYS A 20 -1.91 -11.92 2.70
CA LYS A 20 -2.94 -12.80 2.12
C LYS A 20 -3.97 -13.25 3.17
N VAL A 21 -3.53 -13.66 4.36
CA VAL A 21 -4.43 -14.05 5.46
C VAL A 21 -5.41 -12.92 5.79
N CYS A 22 -4.91 -11.69 5.93
CA CYS A 22 -5.74 -10.51 6.18
C CYS A 22 -6.72 -10.23 5.02
N LEU A 23 -6.26 -10.28 3.77
CA LEU A 23 -7.13 -10.03 2.61
C LEU A 23 -8.22 -11.10 2.45
N ASP A 24 -7.90 -12.36 2.72
CA ASP A 24 -8.88 -13.45 2.67
C ASP A 24 -9.90 -13.34 3.81
N ALA A 25 -9.49 -12.87 5.00
CA ALA A 25 -10.41 -12.53 6.07
C ALA A 25 -11.39 -11.41 5.66
N VAL A 26 -10.89 -10.35 5.03
CA VAL A 26 -11.75 -9.26 4.50
C VAL A 26 -12.71 -9.77 3.42
N LYS A 27 -12.28 -10.68 2.52
CA LYS A 27 -13.17 -11.31 1.54
C LYS A 27 -14.28 -12.13 2.22
N ARG A 28 -13.94 -12.92 3.24
CA ARG A 28 -14.92 -13.71 4.01
C ARG A 28 -15.93 -12.84 4.76
N LEU A 29 -15.49 -11.71 5.32
CA LEU A 29 -16.37 -10.73 5.95
C LEU A 29 -17.35 -10.11 4.94
N LYS A 30 -16.88 -9.78 3.73
CA LYS A 30 -17.75 -9.27 2.65
C LYS A 30 -18.77 -10.31 2.19
N ALA A 31 -18.41 -11.59 2.18
CA ALA A 31 -19.32 -12.68 1.83
C ALA A 31 -20.34 -12.98 2.93
N ASN A 32 -19.95 -12.86 4.20
CA ASN A 32 -20.83 -13.03 5.35
C ASN A 32 -20.37 -12.12 6.52
N PRO A 33 -21.19 -11.13 6.92
CA PRO A 33 -20.89 -10.20 8.02
C PRO A 33 -20.62 -10.87 9.38
N ALA A 34 -21.06 -12.12 9.60
CA ALA A 34 -20.76 -12.87 10.82
C ALA A 34 -19.27 -13.27 10.92
N ASN A 35 -18.52 -13.24 9.82
CA ASN A 35 -17.09 -13.57 9.79
C ASN A 35 -16.21 -12.35 10.13
N ASN A 36 -16.48 -11.69 11.26
CA ASN A 36 -15.76 -10.48 11.69
C ASN A 36 -14.49 -10.75 12.51
N MET A 37 -14.16 -12.02 12.77
CA MET A 37 -12.95 -12.48 13.44
C MET A 37 -12.10 -13.33 12.48
N PHE A 38 -10.79 -13.31 12.64
CA PHE A 38 -9.87 -14.21 11.94
C PHE A 38 -8.65 -14.52 12.79
N ILE A 39 -7.98 -15.63 12.49
CA ILE A 39 -6.73 -16.01 13.17
C ILE A 39 -5.55 -15.41 12.42
N PHE A 40 -4.65 -14.76 13.15
CA PHE A 40 -3.40 -14.20 12.65
C PHE A 40 -2.29 -14.49 13.67
N ASP A 41 -1.25 -15.23 13.25
CA ASP A 41 -0.16 -15.67 14.14
C ASP A 41 -0.68 -16.23 15.49
N ASP A 42 -1.61 -17.19 15.40
CA ASP A 42 -2.28 -17.88 16.52
C ASP A 42 -3.24 -17.02 17.39
N ASP A 43 -3.36 -15.73 17.10
CA ASP A 43 -4.28 -14.82 17.79
C ASP A 43 -5.60 -14.63 17.04
N SER A 44 -6.71 -14.60 17.78
CA SER A 44 -8.03 -14.27 17.25
C SER A 44 -8.27 -12.76 17.25
N ILE A 45 -8.30 -12.16 16.07
CA ILE A 45 -8.35 -10.70 15.88
C ILE A 45 -9.66 -10.30 15.18
N GLN A 46 -10.29 -9.23 15.67
CA GLN A 46 -11.43 -8.62 15.01
C GLN A 46 -11.01 -7.78 13.80
N ILE A 47 -11.69 -7.96 12.67
CA ILE A 47 -11.45 -7.19 11.45
C ILE A 47 -11.95 -5.75 11.61
N LYS A 48 -11.07 -4.78 11.32
CA LYS A 48 -11.42 -3.35 11.24
C LYS A 48 -11.47 -2.93 9.78
N VAL A 49 -12.67 -2.67 9.26
CA VAL A 49 -12.91 -2.30 7.84
C VAL A 49 -12.32 -0.95 7.43
N THR A 50 -11.91 -0.13 8.40
CA THR A 50 -11.20 1.13 8.19
C THR A 50 -9.69 0.95 7.98
N CYS A 51 -9.17 -0.28 8.12
CA CYS A 51 -7.77 -0.59 7.88
C CYS A 51 -7.53 -1.01 6.43
N GLY A 52 -6.41 -0.58 5.84
CA GLY A 52 -6.00 -0.94 4.50
C GLY A 52 -4.48 -0.98 4.36
N PHE A 53 -4.00 -1.72 3.36
CA PHE A 53 -2.58 -1.84 3.06
C PHE A 53 -2.23 -1.05 1.81
N PHE A 54 -1.19 -0.24 1.92
CA PHE A 54 -0.64 0.52 0.80
C PHE A 54 0.87 0.43 0.85
N ILE A 55 1.49 0.22 -0.31
CA ILE A 55 2.93 0.19 -0.47
C ILE A 55 3.33 1.18 -1.56
N THR A 56 4.49 1.80 -1.38
CA THR A 56 5.16 2.53 -2.46
C THR A 56 6.46 1.81 -2.78
N MET A 57 6.89 1.97 -4.02
CA MET A 57 8.15 1.44 -4.48
C MET A 57 8.73 2.39 -5.51
N ASN A 58 10.05 2.51 -5.52
CA ASN A 58 10.79 3.27 -6.53
C ASN A 58 11.58 2.26 -7.38
N PRO A 59 11.04 1.82 -8.53
CA PRO A 59 11.76 0.92 -9.44
C PRO A 59 13.02 1.60 -10.00
N GLY A 60 14.06 0.81 -10.28
CA GLY A 60 15.29 1.31 -10.93
C GLY A 60 16.29 2.03 -10.03
N TYR A 61 15.99 2.26 -8.75
CA TYR A 61 16.94 2.80 -7.79
C TYR A 61 17.89 1.72 -7.25
N ALA A 62 19.16 2.07 -7.02
CA ALA A 62 20.15 1.15 -6.47
C ALA A 62 19.75 0.64 -5.08
N GLY A 63 20.04 -0.63 -4.78
CA GLY A 63 19.72 -1.26 -3.51
C GLY A 63 18.23 -1.58 -3.32
N ARG A 64 17.45 -1.60 -4.40
CA ARG A 64 16.04 -2.00 -4.40
C ARG A 64 15.86 -3.39 -5.02
N THR A 65 15.06 -4.23 -4.37
CA THR A 65 14.69 -5.54 -4.92
C THR A 65 13.36 -5.45 -5.65
N GLU A 66 13.19 -6.22 -6.72
CA GLU A 66 11.84 -6.43 -7.25
C GLU A 66 10.97 -7.18 -6.23
N LEU A 67 9.68 -6.85 -6.22
CA LEU A 67 8.73 -7.57 -5.38
C LEU A 67 8.50 -8.98 -5.97
N PRO A 68 8.41 -10.03 -5.14
CA PRO A 68 7.98 -11.35 -5.58
C PRO A 68 6.59 -11.32 -6.24
N GLU A 69 6.37 -12.13 -7.28
CA GLU A 69 5.11 -12.14 -8.05
C GLU A 69 3.87 -12.46 -7.22
N ASN A 70 3.99 -13.39 -6.26
CA ASN A 70 2.92 -13.72 -5.32
C ASN A 70 2.50 -12.51 -4.46
N LEU A 71 3.45 -11.63 -4.13
CA LEU A 71 3.19 -10.42 -3.38
C LEU A 71 2.59 -9.33 -4.29
N LYS A 72 3.12 -9.14 -5.50
CA LYS A 72 2.56 -8.21 -6.49
C LYS A 72 1.09 -8.50 -6.75
N ALA A 73 0.70 -9.78 -6.85
CA ALA A 73 -0.69 -10.20 -7.07
C ALA A 73 -1.68 -9.82 -5.94
N LEU A 74 -1.18 -9.50 -4.72
CA LEU A 74 -2.01 -9.08 -3.60
C LEU A 74 -2.31 -7.57 -3.60
N PHE A 75 -1.57 -6.79 -4.39
CA PHE A 75 -1.71 -5.35 -4.49
C PHE A 75 -2.21 -4.93 -5.87
N ARG A 76 -2.98 -3.84 -5.92
CA ARG A 76 -3.32 -3.19 -7.18
C ARG A 76 -2.21 -2.21 -7.54
N SER A 77 -1.54 -2.43 -8.67
CA SER A 77 -0.49 -1.52 -9.16
C SER A 77 -1.07 -0.19 -9.63
N CYS A 78 -0.35 0.89 -9.36
CA CYS A 78 -0.60 2.23 -9.86
C CYS A 78 0.74 2.87 -10.24
N ALA A 79 0.80 3.52 -11.40
CA ALA A 79 2.00 4.20 -11.87
C ALA A 79 1.85 5.72 -11.64
N MET A 80 2.76 6.28 -10.84
CA MET A 80 2.86 7.73 -10.61
C MET A 80 4.19 8.20 -11.21
N VAL A 81 4.19 8.54 -12.50
CA VAL A 81 5.43 8.76 -13.27
C VAL A 81 5.79 10.24 -13.39
N VAL A 82 4.84 11.09 -13.75
CA VAL A 82 5.08 12.52 -13.97
C VAL A 82 4.06 13.30 -13.14
N PRO A 83 4.50 14.13 -12.18
CA PRO A 83 3.60 15.04 -11.47
C PRO A 83 3.31 16.28 -12.33
N GLU A 84 2.14 16.86 -12.13
CA GLU A 84 1.75 18.15 -12.73
C GLU A 84 2.39 19.31 -11.95
N ILE A 85 3.69 19.52 -12.15
CA ILE A 85 4.50 20.46 -11.35
C ILE A 85 3.96 21.89 -11.43
N VAL A 86 3.48 22.33 -12.59
CA VAL A 86 2.93 23.69 -12.77
C VAL A 86 1.76 23.92 -11.83
N LEU A 87 0.78 23.01 -11.81
CA LEU A 87 -0.40 23.10 -10.96
C LEU A 87 -0.05 23.01 -9.47
N ILE A 88 0.93 22.17 -9.11
CA ILE A 88 1.41 22.06 -7.73
C ILE A 88 2.04 23.39 -7.30
N CYS A 89 2.92 23.97 -8.13
CA CYS A 89 3.58 25.25 -7.85
C CYS A 89 2.60 26.42 -7.80
N GLU A 90 1.63 26.49 -8.70
CA GLU A 90 0.54 27.49 -8.69
C GLU A 90 -0.18 27.46 -7.34
N ASN A 91 -0.65 26.28 -6.89
CA ASN A 91 -1.32 26.14 -5.61
C ASN A 91 -0.43 26.51 -4.41
N MET A 92 0.87 26.16 -4.47
CA MET A 92 1.82 26.54 -3.43
C MET A 92 2.01 28.06 -3.36
N LEU A 93 2.17 28.73 -4.51
CA LEU A 93 2.35 30.18 -4.59
C LEU A 93 1.08 30.93 -4.17
N MET A 94 -0.11 30.48 -4.59
CA MET A 94 -1.37 31.06 -4.13
C MET A 94 -1.54 30.93 -2.60
N ALA A 95 -1.15 29.80 -2.01
CA ALA A 95 -1.22 29.59 -0.57
C ALA A 95 -0.28 30.54 0.22
N GLU A 96 0.82 30.99 -0.40
CA GLU A 96 1.75 31.97 0.16
C GLU A 96 1.35 33.43 -0.14
N GLY A 97 0.23 33.66 -0.84
CA GLY A 97 -0.33 35.00 -1.09
C GLY A 97 0.07 35.64 -2.42
N PHE A 98 0.65 34.89 -3.36
CA PHE A 98 0.92 35.39 -4.71
C PHE A 98 -0.35 35.30 -5.56
N GLU A 99 -0.99 36.45 -5.82
CA GLU A 99 -2.29 36.55 -6.51
C GLU A 99 -2.21 36.31 -8.04
N GLU A 100 -1.04 36.53 -8.64
CA GLU A 100 -0.80 36.33 -10.09
C GLU A 100 -0.08 35.00 -10.39
N ALA A 101 -0.18 34.00 -9.51
CA ALA A 101 0.52 32.73 -9.65
C ALA A 101 -0.10 31.75 -10.67
N GLN A 102 -1.21 32.14 -11.29
CA GLN A 102 -2.01 31.35 -12.24
C GLN A 102 -1.62 31.60 -13.71
#